data_AF-A0A8T4RPJ3-F1
#
_entry.id   AF-A0A8T4RPJ3-F1
#
_cell.length_a   1.000
_cell.length_b   1.000
_cell.length_c   1.000
_cell.angle_alpha   90.00
_cell.angle_beta   90.00
_cell.angle_gamma   90.00
#
_symmetry.space_group_name_H-M   'P 1'
#
loop_
_entity.id
_entity.type
_entity.pdbx_description
1 polymer ?
#
loop_
_entity_poly.entity_id
_entity_poly.type
_entity_poly.pdbx_seq_one_letter_code
_entity_poly.pdbx_strand_id
1 'polypeptide(L)'
;MLKLNKLDARIIYELNWDARQSYSELSKKLHVSKQVVRYRIKNLEKQGILISYHAVIDWRKLGYNALRIYIQWQDITLEKEKEVYTHIKKDPLFMWSIRFEGEIDIAFYVWIKDIPEFSKKWFSFISKYKKYILKYEIYESVEMIHYPMKFLIDNARHEEMIIGVTQNAQIPLTEIAKQIKLTPKAALYRLKNLEKNKVILGYYTLINTDKLGLEFYKIDFYLNNMARLKEMDEFAKQHKNVVYRMRTIGGPDFEIEVVVKDAVELKKIINEIRTRFSDVIKHNRFHRFEYTIKQVYLPGEA
;
A
#
# COMPACT_ATOMS: atom_id res chain seq x y z
N MET A 1 -8.20 -23.08 2.84
CA MET A 1 -7.43 -22.28 1.87
C MET A 1 -8.11 -22.36 0.51
N LEU A 2 -8.50 -21.22 -0.08
CA LEU A 2 -8.90 -21.20 -1.49
C LEU A 2 -7.65 -21.56 -2.31
N LYS A 3 -7.62 -22.76 -2.90
CA LYS A 3 -6.51 -23.16 -3.77
C LYS A 3 -6.67 -22.40 -5.09
N LEU A 4 -5.98 -21.27 -5.19
CA LEU A 4 -5.96 -20.45 -6.38
C LEU A 4 -5.41 -21.29 -7.55
N ASN A 5 -6.18 -21.44 -8.63
CA ASN A 5 -5.66 -22.13 -9.82
C ASN A 5 -4.68 -21.21 -10.58
N LYS A 6 -3.87 -21.81 -11.46
CA LYS A 6 -2.84 -21.08 -12.22
C LYS A 6 -3.39 -19.91 -13.04
N LEU A 7 -4.60 -20.04 -13.60
CA LEU A 7 -5.20 -18.95 -14.38
C LEU A 7 -5.62 -17.79 -13.48
N ASP A 8 -6.26 -18.08 -12.35
CA ASP A 8 -6.66 -17.06 -11.37
C ASP A 8 -5.43 -16.34 -10.80
N ALA A 9 -4.34 -17.06 -10.50
CA ALA A 9 -3.07 -16.45 -10.10
C ALA A 9 -2.52 -15.47 -11.12
N ARG A 10 -2.53 -15.84 -12.41
CA ARG A 10 -2.09 -14.96 -13.50
C ARG A 10 -3.01 -13.76 -13.69
N ILE A 11 -4.32 -13.92 -13.52
CA ILE A 11 -5.28 -12.80 -13.59
C ILE A 11 -5.01 -11.81 -12.47
N ILE A 12 -4.87 -12.29 -11.24
CA ILE A 12 -4.57 -11.45 -10.06
C ILE A 12 -3.25 -10.72 -10.29
N TYR A 13 -2.21 -11.41 -10.74
CA TYR A 13 -0.91 -10.82 -11.05
C TYR A 13 -1.02 -9.69 -12.09
N GLU A 14 -1.70 -9.93 -13.22
CA GLU A 14 -1.83 -8.91 -14.26
C GLU A 14 -2.65 -7.70 -13.79
N LEU A 15 -3.72 -7.90 -13.02
CA LEU A 15 -4.57 -6.81 -12.50
C LEU A 15 -3.91 -6.04 -11.35
N ASN A 16 -3.06 -6.70 -10.55
CA ASN A 16 -2.23 -6.03 -9.55
C ASN A 16 -1.18 -5.13 -10.19
N TRP A 17 -0.73 -5.47 -11.40
CA TRP A 17 0.19 -4.64 -12.16
C TRP A 17 -0.53 -3.51 -12.91
N ASP A 18 -1.60 -3.84 -13.63
CA ASP A 18 -2.43 -2.89 -14.37
C ASP A 18 -3.90 -3.28 -14.26
N ALA A 19 -4.59 -2.57 -13.38
CA ALA A 19 -6.01 -2.73 -13.10
C ALA A 19 -6.95 -2.28 -14.24
N ARG A 20 -6.45 -1.53 -15.24
CA ARG A 20 -7.28 -0.99 -16.33
C ARG A 20 -7.26 -1.85 -17.59
N GLN A 21 -6.51 -2.95 -17.58
CA GLN A 21 -6.48 -3.87 -18.70
C GLN A 21 -7.89 -4.37 -19.06
N SER A 22 -8.22 -4.28 -20.34
CA SER A 22 -9.47 -4.82 -20.87
C SER A 22 -9.45 -6.35 -20.84
N TYR A 23 -10.65 -6.95 -20.82
CA TYR A 23 -10.78 -8.40 -21.00
C TYR A 23 -10.15 -8.89 -22.32
N SER A 24 -10.04 -8.03 -23.34
CA SER A 24 -9.40 -8.37 -24.61
C SER A 24 -7.87 -8.46 -24.48
N GLU A 25 -7.24 -7.55 -23.75
CA GLU A 25 -5.80 -7.57 -23.53
C GLU A 25 -5.41 -8.77 -22.64
N LEU A 26 -6.14 -8.96 -21.54
CA LEU A 26 -5.96 -10.12 -20.66
C LEU A 26 -6.19 -11.44 -21.40
N SER A 27 -7.22 -11.53 -22.25
CA SER A 27 -7.49 -12.73 -23.08
C SER A 27 -6.30 -13.11 -23.96
N LYS A 28 -5.68 -12.12 -24.62
CA LYS A 28 -4.49 -12.32 -25.46
C LYS A 28 -3.28 -12.76 -24.62
N LYS A 29 -2.99 -12.08 -23.51
CA LYS A 29 -1.86 -12.40 -22.62
C LYS A 29 -1.98 -13.77 -21.95
N LEU A 30 -3.21 -14.14 -21.58
CA LEU A 30 -3.49 -15.35 -20.81
C LEU A 30 -3.79 -16.57 -21.70
N HIS A 31 -3.94 -16.36 -23.01
CA HIS A 31 -4.30 -17.38 -23.99
C HIS A 31 -5.62 -18.10 -23.67
N VAL A 32 -6.63 -17.33 -23.26
CA VAL A 32 -7.99 -17.82 -22.95
C VAL A 32 -9.03 -16.87 -23.54
N SER A 33 -10.29 -17.30 -23.68
CA SER A 33 -11.35 -16.44 -24.24
C SER A 33 -11.69 -15.25 -23.33
N LYS A 34 -12.17 -14.15 -23.93
CA LYS A 34 -12.64 -12.96 -23.20
C LYS A 34 -13.74 -13.31 -22.19
N GLN A 35 -14.62 -14.26 -22.54
CA GLN A 35 -15.69 -14.72 -21.68
C GLN A 35 -15.14 -15.42 -20.43
N VAL A 36 -14.11 -16.26 -20.59
CA VAL A 36 -13.42 -16.91 -19.46
C VAL A 36 -12.78 -15.87 -18.55
N VAL A 37 -12.03 -14.90 -19.09
CA VAL A 37 -11.43 -13.83 -18.28
C VAL A 37 -12.48 -13.08 -17.48
N ARG A 38 -13.56 -12.64 -18.14
CA ARG A 38 -14.65 -11.90 -17.49
C ARG A 38 -15.30 -12.72 -16.37
N TYR A 39 -15.58 -14.00 -16.62
CA TYR A 39 -16.15 -14.90 -15.62
C TYR A 39 -15.24 -15.04 -14.40
N ARG A 40 -13.92 -15.26 -14.62
CA ARG A 40 -12.95 -15.41 -13.55
C ARG A 40 -12.81 -14.14 -12.70
N ILE A 41 -12.68 -12.97 -13.32
CA ILE A 41 -12.60 -11.70 -12.59
C ILE A 41 -13.84 -11.47 -11.74
N LYS A 42 -15.04 -11.66 -12.31
CA LYS A 42 -16.30 -11.51 -11.57
C LYS A 42 -16.40 -12.50 -10.40
N ASN A 43 -15.89 -13.72 -10.57
CA ASN A 43 -15.85 -14.68 -9.49
C ASN A 43 -14.86 -14.28 -8.39
N LEU A 44 -13.67 -13.78 -8.73
CA LEU A 44 -12.68 -13.31 -7.76
C LEU A 44 -13.18 -12.07 -6.97
N GLU A 45 -13.89 -11.15 -7.64
CA GLU A 45 -14.58 -10.03 -6.99
C GLU A 45 -15.67 -10.54 -6.03
N LYS A 46 -16.52 -11.48 -6.47
CA LYS A 46 -17.58 -12.08 -5.66
C LYS A 46 -17.02 -12.81 -4.42
N GLN A 47 -15.86 -13.42 -4.54
CA GLN A 47 -15.16 -14.08 -3.43
C GLN A 47 -14.45 -13.08 -2.49
N GLY A 48 -14.41 -11.80 -2.85
CA GLY A 48 -13.71 -10.76 -2.10
C GLY A 48 -12.19 -10.86 -2.18
N ILE A 49 -11.64 -11.56 -3.18
CA ILE A 49 -10.19 -11.64 -3.42
C ILE A 49 -9.71 -10.37 -4.11
N LEU A 50 -10.42 -9.89 -5.13
CA LEU A 50 -10.21 -8.57 -5.72
C LEU A 50 -11.15 -7.59 -5.00
N ILE A 51 -10.59 -6.66 -4.23
CA ILE A 51 -11.37 -5.74 -3.39
C ILE A 51 -11.78 -4.51 -4.20
N SER A 52 -10.80 -3.86 -4.82
CA SER A 52 -11.00 -2.57 -5.49
C SER A 52 -9.85 -2.24 -6.43
N TYR A 53 -10.09 -1.33 -7.36
CA TYR A 53 -9.15 -0.96 -8.42
C TYR A 53 -8.74 0.49 -8.22
N HIS A 54 -7.47 0.84 -8.28
CA HIS A 54 -6.99 2.14 -7.85
C HIS A 54 -6.00 2.74 -8.81
N ALA A 55 -6.04 4.06 -9.00
CA ALA A 55 -4.99 4.77 -9.71
C ALA A 55 -3.85 5.06 -8.75
N VAL A 56 -2.64 5.02 -9.29
CA VAL A 56 -1.44 5.27 -8.53
C VAL A 56 -1.04 6.73 -8.68
N ILE A 57 -0.91 7.51 -7.59
CA ILE A 57 -0.67 8.96 -7.63
C ILE A 57 0.67 9.35 -7.01
N ASP A 58 1.43 10.21 -7.68
CA ASP A 58 2.57 10.88 -7.04
C ASP A 58 2.07 12.04 -6.16
N TRP A 59 1.94 11.79 -4.85
CA TRP A 59 1.44 12.79 -3.88
C TRP A 59 2.30 14.06 -3.85
N ARG A 60 3.60 13.94 -4.14
CA ARG A 60 4.54 15.07 -4.17
C ARG A 60 4.23 16.03 -5.30
N LYS A 61 3.81 15.51 -6.46
CA LYS A 61 3.37 16.34 -7.60
C LYS A 61 2.05 17.05 -7.35
N LEU A 62 1.29 16.59 -6.36
CA LEU A 62 0.09 17.27 -5.88
C LEU A 62 0.40 18.29 -4.76
N GLY A 63 1.68 18.48 -4.40
CA GLY A 63 2.12 19.41 -3.37
C GLY A 63 1.90 18.91 -1.94
N TYR A 64 1.81 17.59 -1.75
CA TYR A 64 1.72 16.99 -0.42
C TYR A 64 3.06 16.38 0.02
N ASN A 65 3.31 16.43 1.32
CA ASN A 65 4.27 15.58 2.02
C ASN A 65 3.52 14.39 2.65
N ALA A 66 4.17 13.24 2.75
CA ALA A 66 3.58 12.06 3.36
C ALA A 66 4.23 11.80 4.72
N LEU A 67 3.45 11.87 5.78
CA LEU A 67 3.87 11.48 7.13
C LEU A 67 3.40 10.07 7.43
N ARG A 68 4.27 9.28 8.05
CA ARG A 68 3.90 8.04 8.73
C ARG A 68 3.98 8.25 10.22
N ILE A 69 2.95 7.81 10.93
CA ILE A 69 2.86 7.96 12.38
C ILE A 69 2.60 6.60 13.01
N TYR A 70 3.40 6.22 13.99
CA TYR A 70 3.21 5.03 14.80
C TYR A 70 2.77 5.42 16.20
N ILE A 71 1.82 4.70 16.76
CA ILE A 71 1.42 4.82 18.17
C ILE A 71 1.51 3.45 18.83
N GLN A 72 2.07 3.46 20.03
CA GLN A 72 1.92 2.39 21.00
C GLN A 72 0.98 2.86 22.12
N TRP A 73 -0.06 2.08 22.39
CA TRP A 73 -1.02 2.35 23.44
C TRP A 73 -0.48 1.93 24.82
N GLN A 74 -1.05 2.53 25.86
CA GLN A 74 -0.95 2.10 27.26
C GLN A 74 -2.33 2.15 27.89
N ASP A 75 -2.65 1.19 28.75
CA ASP A 75 -3.86 1.17 29.58
C ASP A 75 -5.16 1.47 28.81
N ILE A 76 -5.20 1.12 27.52
CA ILE A 76 -6.37 1.36 26.68
C ILE A 76 -7.32 0.17 26.77
N THR A 77 -8.61 0.44 27.00
CA THR A 77 -9.65 -0.59 26.94
C THR A 77 -10.11 -0.78 25.50
N LEU A 78 -10.66 -1.96 25.20
CA LEU A 78 -11.26 -2.23 23.88
C LEU A 78 -12.37 -1.24 23.52
N GLU A 79 -13.13 -0.76 24.52
CA GLU A 79 -14.15 0.27 24.32
C GLU A 79 -13.54 1.62 23.93
N LYS A 80 -12.50 2.05 24.65
CA LYS A 80 -11.80 3.29 24.35
C LYS A 80 -11.14 3.24 22.97
N GLU A 81 -10.57 2.11 22.62
CA GLU A 81 -9.98 1.88 21.30
C GLU A 81 -11.02 2.00 20.17
N LYS A 82 -12.21 1.41 20.35
CA LYS A 82 -13.33 1.58 19.40
C LYS A 82 -13.75 3.05 19.26
N GLU A 83 -13.74 3.82 20.34
CA GLU A 83 -14.00 5.26 20.30
C GLU A 83 -12.94 6.00 19.46
N VAL A 84 -11.66 5.71 19.70
CA VAL A 84 -10.54 6.28 18.92
C VAL A 84 -10.71 5.96 17.43
N TYR A 85 -11.04 4.72 17.09
CA TYR A 85 -11.22 4.31 15.69
C TYR A 85 -12.44 4.98 15.05
N THR A 86 -13.51 5.19 15.82
CA THR A 86 -14.69 5.94 15.35
C THR A 86 -14.35 7.39 15.06
N HIS A 87 -13.49 8.01 15.87
CA HIS A 87 -12.97 9.35 15.62
C HIS A 87 -12.08 9.40 14.36
N ILE A 88 -11.11 8.49 14.24
CA ILE A 88 -10.22 8.36 13.07
C ILE A 88 -11.02 8.24 11.77
N LYS A 89 -12.05 7.39 11.74
CA LYS A 89 -12.92 7.17 10.58
C LYS A 89 -13.56 8.46 10.06
N LYS A 90 -13.88 9.41 10.96
CA LYS A 90 -14.53 10.69 10.62
C LYS A 90 -13.57 11.82 10.34
N ASP A 91 -12.32 11.74 10.80
CA ASP A 91 -11.36 12.84 10.68
C ASP A 91 -10.58 12.74 9.35
N PRO A 92 -10.65 13.75 8.46
CA PRO A 92 -10.00 13.73 7.15
C PRO A 92 -8.46 13.76 7.24
N LEU A 93 -7.87 14.06 8.40
CA LEU A 93 -6.42 13.95 8.59
C LEU A 93 -5.94 12.53 8.34
N PHE A 94 -6.66 11.54 8.87
CA PHE A 94 -6.24 10.15 8.76
C PHE A 94 -6.73 9.60 7.43
N MET A 95 -5.81 9.40 6.48
CA MET A 95 -6.14 8.83 5.18
C MET A 95 -6.11 7.31 5.23
N TRP A 96 -4.99 6.73 5.64
CA TRP A 96 -4.87 5.29 5.83
C TRP A 96 -4.44 5.01 7.27
N SER A 97 -5.20 4.16 7.95
CA SER A 97 -4.99 3.80 9.35
C SER A 97 -5.08 2.29 9.48
N ILE A 98 -4.06 1.69 10.06
CA ILE A 98 -3.88 0.24 10.11
C ILE A 98 -3.61 -0.16 11.55
N ARG A 99 -4.32 -1.18 12.03
CA ARG A 99 -3.96 -1.84 13.27
C ARG A 99 -2.85 -2.85 13.00
N PHE A 100 -1.82 -2.80 13.82
CA PHE A 100 -0.71 -3.73 13.79
C PHE A 100 -0.76 -4.67 14.97
N GLU A 101 -0.18 -5.85 14.79
CA GLU A 101 0.23 -6.71 15.90
C GLU A 101 1.72 -6.54 16.14
N GLY A 102 2.08 -6.29 17.40
CA GLY A 102 3.46 -6.15 17.84
C GLY A 102 3.63 -4.99 18.82
N GLU A 103 4.79 -4.35 18.74
CA GLU A 103 5.16 -3.21 19.59
C GLU A 103 4.42 -1.91 19.21
N ILE A 104 4.10 -1.76 17.93
CA ILE A 104 3.28 -0.66 17.42
C ILE A 104 1.86 -1.19 17.28
N ASP A 105 0.89 -0.51 17.88
CA ASP A 105 -0.51 -0.92 17.85
C ASP A 105 -1.26 -0.35 16.65
N ILE A 106 -0.92 0.89 16.25
CA ILE A 106 -1.56 1.55 15.11
C ILE A 106 -0.56 2.37 14.31
N ALA A 107 -0.73 2.33 12.99
CA ALA A 107 -0.02 3.17 12.04
C ALA A 107 -0.97 4.07 11.27
N PHE A 108 -0.54 5.30 11.01
CA PHE A 108 -1.21 6.25 10.13
C PHE A 108 -0.30 6.61 8.96
N TYR A 109 -0.87 6.69 7.77
CA TYR A 109 -0.28 7.35 6.62
C TYR A 109 -1.14 8.59 6.31
N VAL A 110 -0.51 9.75 6.41
CA VAL A 110 -1.17 11.07 6.37
C VAL A 110 -0.51 11.90 5.27
N TRP A 111 -1.29 12.52 4.40
CA TRP A 111 -0.77 13.51 3.46
C TRP A 111 -1.07 14.92 3.97
N ILE A 112 -0.05 15.77 4.01
CA ILE A 112 -0.12 17.13 4.53
C ILE A 112 0.42 18.12 3.50
N LYS A 113 -0.08 19.35 3.50
CA LYS A 113 0.51 20.43 2.70
C LYS A 113 1.57 21.20 3.49
N ASP A 114 1.31 21.41 4.78
CA ASP A 114 2.21 22.13 5.66
C ASP A 114 2.19 21.57 7.09
N ILE A 115 3.32 21.73 7.78
CA ILE A 115 3.53 21.26 9.14
C ILE A 115 2.67 22.02 10.17
N PRO A 116 2.48 23.36 10.07
CA PRO A 116 1.60 24.08 10.98
C PRO A 116 0.15 23.53 11.04
N GLU A 117 -0.51 23.34 9.89
CA GLU A 117 -1.88 22.79 9.85
C GLU A 117 -1.93 21.38 10.44
N PHE A 118 -0.97 20.53 10.06
CA PHE A 118 -0.82 19.19 10.60
C PHE A 118 -0.69 19.21 12.13
N SER A 119 0.22 20.04 12.66
CA SER A 119 0.55 20.09 14.09
C SER A 119 -0.66 20.46 14.94
N LYS A 120 -1.52 21.38 14.46
CA LYS A 120 -2.75 21.75 15.15
C LYS A 120 -3.71 20.57 15.28
N LYS A 121 -3.95 19.84 14.18
CA LYS A 121 -4.85 18.67 14.18
C LYS A 121 -4.26 17.52 14.99
N TRP A 122 -2.96 17.25 14.81
CA TRP A 122 -2.25 16.22 15.55
C TRP A 122 -2.24 16.46 17.05
N PHE A 123 -1.94 17.68 17.51
CA PHE A 123 -1.95 17.99 18.93
C PHE A 123 -3.36 17.98 19.54
N SER A 124 -4.41 18.27 18.76
CA SER A 124 -5.79 18.04 19.20
C SER A 124 -6.05 16.55 19.46
N PHE A 125 -5.65 15.68 18.52
CA PHE A 125 -5.75 14.23 18.67
C PHE A 125 -4.95 13.73 19.89
N ILE A 126 -3.70 14.13 20.01
CA ILE A 126 -2.84 13.78 21.14
C ILE A 126 -3.44 14.28 22.44
N SER A 127 -3.89 15.53 22.54
CA SER A 127 -4.47 16.08 23.77
C SER A 127 -5.66 15.26 24.25
N LYS A 128 -6.50 14.79 23.32
CA LYS A 128 -7.67 13.96 23.63
C LYS A 128 -7.30 12.56 24.12
N TYR A 129 -6.24 11.96 23.58
CA TYR A 129 -5.90 10.55 23.83
C TYR A 129 -4.59 10.32 24.57
N LYS A 130 -3.90 11.38 25.03
CA LYS A 130 -2.54 11.32 25.60
C LYS A 130 -2.40 10.30 26.73
N LYS A 131 -3.40 10.21 27.60
CA LYS A 131 -3.43 9.24 28.71
C LYS A 131 -3.18 7.81 28.23
N TYR A 132 -3.66 7.47 27.04
CA TYR A 132 -3.57 6.12 26.48
C TYR A 132 -2.40 5.93 25.53
N ILE A 133 -1.56 6.95 25.30
CA ILE A 133 -0.43 6.87 24.36
C ILE A 133 0.87 6.75 25.15
N LEU A 134 1.46 5.55 25.11
CA LEU A 134 2.76 5.29 25.71
C LEU A 134 3.84 6.07 24.97
N LYS A 135 3.91 5.85 23.66
CA LYS A 135 4.83 6.53 22.74
C LYS A 135 4.21 6.69 21.37
N TYR A 136 4.70 7.68 20.63
CA TYR A 136 4.42 7.81 19.22
C TYR A 136 5.69 8.25 18.47
N GLU A 137 5.76 7.87 17.21
CA GLU A 137 6.88 8.18 16.31
C GLU A 137 6.29 8.81 15.03
N ILE A 138 6.90 9.87 14.50
CA ILE A 138 6.47 10.52 13.27
C ILE A 138 7.65 10.58 12.31
N TYR A 139 7.44 10.07 11.10
CA TYR A 139 8.45 9.98 10.05
C TYR A 139 7.93 10.61 8.77
N GLU A 140 8.81 11.24 8.00
CA GLU A 140 8.46 11.71 6.67
C GLU A 140 8.83 10.64 5.64
N SER A 141 7.87 10.22 4.82
CA SER A 141 8.08 9.26 3.74
C SER A 141 8.61 9.99 2.50
N VAL A 142 9.82 9.64 2.08
CA VAL A 142 10.49 10.28 0.94
C VAL A 142 10.23 9.52 -0.36
N GLU A 143 10.12 8.20 -0.25
CA GLU A 143 10.02 7.29 -1.37
C GLU A 143 9.19 6.07 -0.99
N MET A 144 8.28 5.67 -1.88
CA MET A 144 7.51 4.45 -1.79
C MET A 144 7.45 3.84 -3.18
N ILE A 145 8.02 2.65 -3.32
CA ILE A 145 7.99 1.84 -4.53
C ILE A 145 7.17 0.58 -4.26
N HIS A 146 6.31 0.23 -5.19
CA HIS A 146 5.56 -1.02 -5.22
C HIS A 146 6.07 -1.92 -6.32
N TYR A 147 6.14 -3.19 -5.99
CA TYR A 147 6.47 -4.29 -6.87
C TYR A 147 5.23 -5.17 -7.04
N PRO A 148 5.03 -5.77 -8.22
CA PRO A 148 3.93 -6.70 -8.39
C PRO A 148 4.06 -7.89 -7.42
N MET A 149 2.95 -8.56 -7.11
CA MET A 149 2.95 -9.80 -6.33
C MET A 149 3.62 -10.96 -7.11
N LYS A 150 4.95 -10.92 -7.23
CA LYS A 150 5.77 -11.81 -8.06
C LYS A 150 5.58 -13.28 -7.69
N PHE A 151 5.37 -13.59 -6.41
CA PHE A 151 5.13 -14.96 -5.95
C PHE A 151 3.89 -15.64 -6.57
N LEU A 152 2.98 -14.91 -7.23
CA LEU A 152 1.82 -15.48 -7.92
C LEU A 152 2.18 -16.22 -9.22
N ILE A 153 3.33 -15.91 -9.84
CA ILE A 153 3.75 -16.50 -11.12
C ILE A 153 5.26 -16.78 -11.16
N ASP A 154 5.68 -17.80 -11.90
CA ASP A 154 7.11 -18.19 -11.95
C ASP A 154 7.98 -17.18 -12.73
N ASN A 155 7.44 -16.52 -13.76
CA ASN A 155 8.14 -15.58 -14.63
C ASN A 155 7.63 -14.15 -14.45
N ALA A 156 7.76 -13.62 -13.24
CA ALA A 156 7.28 -12.29 -12.90
C ALA A 156 8.16 -11.16 -13.48
N ARG A 157 7.54 -10.01 -13.72
CA ARG A 157 8.21 -8.77 -14.11
C ARG A 157 8.91 -8.17 -12.90
N HIS A 158 10.02 -7.49 -13.15
CA HIS A 158 10.82 -6.76 -12.16
C HIS A 158 10.61 -5.25 -12.27
N GLU A 159 9.41 -4.85 -12.70
CA GLU A 159 9.04 -3.46 -12.92
C GLU A 159 8.62 -2.79 -11.60
N GLU A 160 8.78 -1.47 -11.53
CA GLU A 160 8.54 -0.68 -10.33
C GLU A 160 7.44 0.35 -10.59
N MET A 161 6.61 0.63 -9.58
CA MET A 161 5.69 1.77 -9.59
C MET A 161 5.88 2.60 -8.32
N ILE A 162 6.07 3.92 -8.44
CA ILE A 162 6.02 4.82 -7.27
C ILE A 162 4.54 4.95 -6.85
N ILE A 163 4.20 4.91 -5.55
CA ILE A 163 2.77 4.77 -5.13
C ILE A 163 2.16 5.84 -4.21
N GLY A 164 1.05 6.43 -4.67
CA GLY A 164 -0.12 6.90 -3.90
C GLY A 164 -1.38 6.28 -4.51
N VAL A 165 -2.60 6.43 -3.98
CA VAL A 165 -3.75 5.56 -4.39
C VAL A 165 -5.02 6.39 -4.68
N THR A 166 -6.03 5.90 -5.45
CA THR A 166 -7.36 6.55 -5.65
C THR A 166 -8.54 5.59 -5.53
N GLN A 167 -9.78 6.06 -5.27
CA GLN A 167 -10.92 5.22 -4.90
C GLN A 167 -11.43 4.20 -5.94
N ASN A 168 -11.41 4.50 -7.26
CA ASN A 168 -11.78 3.53 -8.30
C ASN A 168 -11.19 3.85 -9.69
N ALA A 169 -10.24 3.03 -10.16
CA ALA A 169 -9.59 3.18 -11.46
C ALA A 169 -10.37 2.63 -12.65
N GLN A 170 -11.41 1.83 -12.45
CA GLN A 170 -12.15 1.19 -13.55
C GLN A 170 -13.42 1.94 -13.96
N ILE A 171 -13.78 3.03 -13.28
CA ILE A 171 -14.93 3.85 -13.69
C ILE A 171 -14.75 4.27 -15.16
N PRO A 172 -15.75 4.02 -16.02
CA PRO A 172 -15.70 4.45 -17.40
C PRO A 172 -15.42 5.94 -17.50
N LEU A 173 -14.49 6.34 -18.35
CA LEU A 173 -14.09 7.74 -18.48
C LEU A 173 -15.27 8.66 -18.85
N THR A 174 -16.25 8.14 -19.56
CA THR A 174 -17.50 8.84 -19.89
C THR A 174 -18.32 9.19 -18.65
N GLU A 175 -18.35 8.32 -17.65
CA GLU A 175 -19.03 8.55 -16.38
C GLU A 175 -18.25 9.55 -15.52
N ILE A 176 -16.92 9.39 -15.44
CA ILE A 176 -16.04 10.38 -14.79
C ILE A 176 -16.27 11.76 -15.40
N ALA A 177 -16.25 11.86 -16.74
CA ALA A 177 -16.47 13.10 -17.46
C ALA A 177 -17.80 13.76 -17.09
N LYS A 178 -18.88 12.98 -16.99
CA LYS A 178 -20.20 13.46 -16.55
C LYS A 178 -20.15 14.02 -15.12
N GLN A 179 -19.52 13.31 -14.18
CA GLN A 179 -19.41 13.73 -12.77
C GLN A 179 -18.66 15.06 -12.62
N ILE A 180 -17.55 15.23 -13.36
CA ILE A 180 -16.74 16.45 -13.32
C ILE A 180 -17.17 17.51 -14.34
N LYS A 181 -18.35 17.35 -14.95
CA LYS A 181 -18.95 18.28 -15.92
C LYS A 181 -18.04 18.61 -17.11
N LEU A 182 -17.38 17.60 -17.67
CA LEU A 182 -16.55 17.68 -18.88
C LEU A 182 -17.10 16.79 -20.01
N THR A 183 -16.67 17.07 -21.23
CA THR A 183 -16.85 16.13 -22.34
C THR A 183 -15.89 14.93 -22.19
N PRO A 184 -16.23 13.74 -22.72
CA PRO A 184 -15.32 12.59 -22.71
C PRO A 184 -13.95 12.88 -23.33
N LYS A 185 -13.91 13.69 -24.40
CA LYS A 185 -12.66 14.10 -25.05
C LYS A 185 -11.80 14.98 -24.12
N ALA A 186 -12.40 15.93 -23.42
CA ALA A 186 -11.69 16.77 -22.46
C ALA A 186 -11.19 15.97 -21.25
N ALA A 187 -12.00 15.04 -20.74
CA ALA A 187 -11.59 14.14 -19.67
C ALA A 187 -10.41 13.24 -20.10
N LEU A 188 -10.44 12.71 -21.32
CA LEU A 188 -9.34 11.89 -21.87
C LEU A 188 -8.04 12.70 -22.00
N TYR A 189 -8.14 13.93 -22.50
CA TYR A 189 -6.99 14.83 -22.60
C TYR A 189 -6.35 15.07 -21.22
N ARG A 190 -7.18 15.34 -20.19
CA ARG A 190 -6.69 15.53 -18.82
C ARG A 190 -6.04 14.26 -18.27
N LEU A 191 -6.68 13.10 -18.43
CA LEU A 191 -6.13 11.81 -17.99
C LEU A 191 -4.74 11.55 -18.59
N LYS A 192 -4.63 11.68 -19.92
CA LYS A 192 -3.35 11.51 -20.62
C LYS A 192 -2.29 12.50 -20.17
N ASN A 193 -2.68 13.74 -19.84
CA ASN A 193 -1.74 14.71 -19.29
C ASN A 193 -1.27 14.34 -17.88
N LEU A 194 -2.16 13.84 -17.03
CA LEU A 194 -1.78 13.36 -15.68
C LEU A 194 -0.82 12.17 -15.77
N GLU A 195 -1.06 11.22 -16.68
CA GLU A 195 -0.17 10.09 -16.95
C GLU A 195 1.18 10.57 -17.53
N LYS A 196 1.15 11.40 -18.58
CA LYS A 196 2.34 11.95 -19.24
C LYS A 196 3.22 12.73 -18.27
N ASN A 197 2.60 13.51 -17.39
CA ASN A 197 3.30 14.31 -16.39
C ASN A 197 3.64 13.49 -15.13
N LYS A 198 3.41 12.18 -15.12
CA LYS A 198 3.68 11.27 -13.99
C LYS A 198 3.01 11.72 -12.68
N VAL A 199 1.84 12.37 -12.78
CA VAL A 199 0.95 12.60 -11.63
C VAL A 199 0.20 11.31 -11.34
N ILE A 200 -0.28 10.63 -12.38
CA ILE A 200 -0.71 9.24 -12.31
C ILE A 200 0.43 8.36 -12.81
N LEU A 201 0.79 7.36 -12.02
CA LEU A 201 1.97 6.51 -12.22
C LEU A 201 1.60 5.10 -12.71
N GLY A 202 0.35 4.69 -12.54
CA GLY A 202 -0.14 3.36 -12.89
C GLY A 202 -1.53 3.10 -12.32
N TYR A 203 -1.98 1.84 -12.38
CA TYR A 203 -3.27 1.42 -11.85
C TYR A 203 -3.13 0.01 -11.26
N TYR A 204 -3.61 -0.24 -10.05
CA TYR A 204 -3.48 -1.57 -9.43
C TYR A 204 -4.77 -2.04 -8.76
N THR A 205 -4.90 -3.35 -8.58
CA THR A 205 -5.97 -3.94 -7.78
C THR A 205 -5.49 -4.22 -6.37
N LEU A 206 -6.26 -3.76 -5.38
CA LEU A 206 -6.12 -4.17 -3.98
C LEU A 206 -6.59 -5.62 -3.83
N ILE A 207 -5.72 -6.46 -3.29
CA ILE A 207 -5.94 -7.90 -3.14
C ILE A 207 -6.14 -8.22 -1.67
N ASN A 208 -7.15 -9.04 -1.37
CA ASN A 208 -7.33 -9.59 -0.04
C ASN A 208 -6.37 -10.78 0.18
N THR A 209 -5.24 -10.53 0.84
CA THR A 209 -4.23 -11.57 1.14
C THR A 209 -4.76 -12.61 2.12
N ASP A 210 -5.64 -12.24 3.06
CA ASP A 210 -6.22 -13.17 4.04
C ASP A 210 -7.07 -14.24 3.35
N LYS A 211 -7.82 -13.88 2.30
CA LYS A 211 -8.58 -14.83 1.48
C LYS A 211 -7.68 -15.80 0.71
N LEU A 212 -6.43 -15.41 0.46
CA LEU A 212 -5.40 -16.27 -0.13
C LEU A 212 -4.65 -17.09 0.93
N GLY A 213 -4.91 -16.87 2.23
CA GLY A 213 -4.18 -17.49 3.33
C GLY A 213 -2.74 -16.99 3.43
N LEU A 214 -2.54 -15.70 3.14
CA LEU A 214 -1.26 -15.01 3.19
C LEU A 214 -1.33 -13.86 4.20
N GLU A 215 -0.21 -13.60 4.86
CA GLU A 215 -0.02 -12.55 5.85
C GLU A 215 0.84 -11.43 5.27
N PHE A 216 0.51 -10.20 5.65
CA PHE A 216 1.19 -9.00 5.22
C PHE A 216 2.00 -8.43 6.39
N TYR A 217 3.30 -8.22 6.17
CA TYR A 217 4.23 -7.73 7.17
C TYR A 217 5.00 -6.52 6.65
N LYS A 218 5.29 -5.59 7.55
CA LYS A 218 6.28 -4.54 7.33
C LYS A 218 7.53 -4.88 8.12
N ILE A 219 8.70 -4.65 7.51
CA ILE A 219 9.99 -4.81 8.15
C ILE A 219 10.73 -3.47 8.06
N ASP A 220 11.11 -2.96 9.22
CA ASP A 220 11.87 -1.73 9.40
C ASP A 220 13.34 -2.10 9.64
N PHE A 221 14.25 -1.53 8.86
CA PHE A 221 15.70 -1.69 9.03
C PHE A 221 16.35 -0.38 9.41
N TYR A 222 17.17 -0.44 10.46
CA TYR A 222 18.02 0.65 10.91
C TYR A 222 19.46 0.30 10.59
N LEU A 223 20.16 1.18 9.89
CA LEU A 223 21.47 0.94 9.35
C LEU A 223 22.54 1.71 10.14
N ASN A 224 23.72 1.12 10.30
CA ASN A 224 24.88 1.81 10.86
C ASN A 224 25.58 2.70 9.81
N ASN A 225 25.38 2.40 8.53
CA ASN A 225 25.84 3.21 7.40
C ASN A 225 25.01 2.89 6.14
N MET A 226 25.14 3.73 5.11
CA MET A 226 24.32 3.66 3.89
C MET A 226 25.04 3.04 2.69
N ALA A 227 26.23 2.45 2.88
CA ALA A 227 27.11 2.03 1.77
C ALA A 227 26.46 1.01 0.83
N ARG A 228 25.53 0.19 1.35
CA ARG A 228 24.89 -0.92 0.61
C ARG A 228 23.43 -0.67 0.25
N LEU A 229 22.93 0.56 0.39
CA LEU A 229 21.52 0.88 0.07
C LEU A 229 21.11 0.45 -1.34
N LYS A 230 21.96 0.66 -2.34
CA LYS A 230 21.68 0.27 -3.73
C LYS A 230 21.54 -1.25 -3.89
N GLU A 231 22.34 -2.03 -3.17
CA GLU A 231 22.22 -3.50 -3.19
C GLU A 231 20.96 -3.97 -2.48
N MET A 232 20.54 -3.28 -1.41
CA MET A 232 19.28 -3.54 -0.71
C MET A 232 18.07 -3.18 -1.59
N ASP A 233 18.13 -2.08 -2.35
CA ASP A 233 17.11 -1.72 -3.35
C ASP A 233 16.96 -2.84 -4.40
N GLU A 234 18.08 -3.32 -4.96
CA GLU A 234 18.06 -4.40 -5.95
C GLU A 234 17.57 -5.72 -5.35
N PHE A 235 17.93 -6.02 -4.10
CA PHE A 235 17.37 -7.16 -3.38
C PHE A 235 15.84 -7.05 -3.29
N ALA A 236 15.31 -5.92 -2.82
CA ALA A 236 13.87 -5.71 -2.68
C ALA A 236 13.14 -5.85 -4.03
N LYS A 237 13.70 -5.26 -5.07
CA LYS A 237 13.19 -5.35 -6.44
C LYS A 237 13.16 -6.77 -6.98
N GLN A 238 14.12 -7.61 -6.63
CA GLN A 238 14.21 -8.99 -7.12
C GLN A 238 13.41 -9.97 -6.26
N HIS A 239 13.39 -9.80 -4.94
CA HIS A 239 12.83 -10.77 -4.01
C HIS A 239 11.31 -10.96 -4.18
N LYS A 240 10.88 -12.18 -4.48
CA LYS A 240 9.49 -12.49 -4.93
C LYS A 240 8.39 -12.13 -3.94
N ASN A 241 8.70 -12.13 -2.64
CA ASN A 241 7.74 -11.81 -1.57
C ASN A 241 7.73 -10.33 -1.18
N VAL A 242 8.66 -9.51 -1.67
CA VAL A 242 8.67 -8.07 -1.39
C VAL A 242 7.71 -7.39 -2.35
N VAL A 243 6.72 -6.69 -1.77
CA VAL A 243 5.67 -5.97 -2.49
C VAL A 243 5.82 -4.46 -2.40
N TYR A 244 6.46 -3.95 -1.34
CA TYR A 244 6.82 -2.53 -1.26
C TYR A 244 8.23 -2.34 -0.72
N ARG A 245 8.83 -1.22 -1.10
CA ARG A 245 10.06 -0.67 -0.54
C ARG A 245 9.85 0.80 -0.24
N MET A 246 10.27 1.26 0.94
CA MET A 246 10.14 2.66 1.35
C MET A 246 11.42 3.21 1.96
N ARG A 247 11.49 4.54 2.00
CA ARG A 247 12.51 5.31 2.74
C ARG A 247 11.86 6.43 3.53
N THR A 248 12.41 6.70 4.70
CA THR A 248 11.92 7.77 5.57
C THR A 248 13.02 8.70 6.04
N ILE A 249 12.63 9.89 6.50
CA ILE A 249 13.46 10.78 7.31
C ILE A 249 12.97 10.68 8.76
N GLY A 250 13.92 10.56 9.69
CA GLY A 250 13.66 10.50 11.14
C GLY A 250 13.24 9.12 11.66
N GLY A 251 13.13 8.12 10.79
CA GLY A 251 12.69 6.76 11.10
C GLY A 251 13.65 5.68 10.60
N PRO A 252 13.14 4.49 10.26
CA PRO A 252 13.92 3.44 9.61
C PRO A 252 14.55 3.94 8.30
N ASP A 253 15.81 3.59 8.09
CA ASP A 253 16.60 3.98 6.93
C ASP A 253 16.15 3.24 5.65
N PHE A 254 15.68 2.00 5.82
CA PHE A 254 15.19 1.15 4.75
C PHE A 254 14.03 0.31 5.24
N GLU A 255 13.01 0.18 4.41
CA GLU A 255 11.80 -0.57 4.77
C GLU A 255 11.32 -1.38 3.61
N ILE A 256 10.76 -2.54 3.93
CA ILE A 256 10.05 -3.37 2.96
C ILE A 256 8.74 -3.83 3.55
N GLU A 257 7.78 -4.08 2.66
CA GLU A 257 6.60 -4.86 3.00
C GLU A 257 6.63 -6.17 2.23
N VAL A 258 6.30 -7.24 2.93
CA VAL A 258 6.32 -8.59 2.39
C VAL A 258 4.98 -9.28 2.57
N VAL A 259 4.62 -10.09 1.59
CA VAL A 259 3.48 -11.01 1.67
C VAL A 259 4.02 -12.43 1.73
N VAL A 260 3.70 -13.14 2.80
CA VAL A 260 4.23 -14.48 3.12
C VAL A 260 3.11 -15.37 3.63
N LYS A 261 3.35 -16.68 3.68
CA LYS A 261 2.35 -17.62 4.23
C LYS A 261 2.19 -17.50 5.74
N ASP A 262 3.30 -17.27 6.44
CA ASP A 262 3.37 -17.30 7.90
C ASP A 262 4.64 -16.61 8.42
N ALA A 263 4.72 -16.46 9.74
CA ALA A 263 5.88 -15.93 10.44
C ALA A 263 7.18 -16.75 10.23
N VAL A 264 7.10 -18.03 9.83
CA VAL A 264 8.30 -18.84 9.55
C VAL A 264 8.93 -18.40 8.23
N GLU A 265 8.12 -18.18 7.21
CA GLU A 265 8.58 -17.59 5.94
C GLU A 265 9.11 -16.17 6.12
N LEU A 266 8.45 -15.34 6.93
CA LEU A 266 8.96 -14.01 7.29
C LEU A 266 10.38 -14.09 7.85
N LYS A 267 10.61 -14.97 8.83
CA LYS A 267 11.93 -15.14 9.47
C LYS A 267 12.99 -15.58 8.47
N LYS A 268 12.66 -16.42 7.48
CA LYS A 268 13.59 -16.80 6.42
C LYS A 268 14.06 -15.59 5.63
N ILE A 269 13.14 -14.70 5.23
CA ILE A 269 13.46 -13.47 4.49
C ILE A 269 14.32 -12.54 5.35
N ILE A 270 13.96 -12.33 6.62
CA ILE A 270 14.76 -11.50 7.54
C ILE A 270 16.18 -12.06 7.68
N ASN A 271 16.32 -13.38 7.85
CA ASN A 271 17.62 -14.03 7.99
C ASN A 271 18.45 -13.94 6.70
N GLU A 272 17.82 -14.05 5.54
CA GLU A 272 18.48 -13.85 4.24
C GLU A 272 19.06 -12.43 4.12
N ILE A 273 18.23 -11.42 4.41
CA ILE A 273 18.64 -10.01 4.39
C ILE A 273 19.76 -9.77 5.40
N ARG A 274 19.61 -10.25 6.64
CA ARG A 274 20.61 -10.08 7.70
C ARG A 274 21.92 -10.79 7.38
N THR A 275 21.88 -11.96 6.77
CA THR A 275 23.09 -12.67 6.34
C THR A 275 23.82 -11.86 5.27
N ARG A 276 23.07 -11.36 4.29
CA ARG A 276 23.64 -10.62 3.16
C ARG A 276 24.15 -9.24 3.53
N PHE A 277 23.53 -8.55 4.49
CA PHE A 277 23.77 -7.14 4.83
C PHE A 277 24.11 -6.92 6.32
N SER A 278 24.71 -7.92 6.97
CA SER A 278 25.05 -7.89 8.41
C SER A 278 26.01 -6.77 8.79
N ASP A 279 26.84 -6.32 7.85
CA ASP A 279 27.82 -5.25 8.01
C ASP A 279 27.20 -3.86 8.10
N VAL A 280 26.00 -3.67 7.53
CA VAL A 280 25.30 -2.37 7.52
C VAL A 280 24.07 -2.35 8.41
N ILE A 281 23.41 -3.48 8.67
CA ILE A 281 22.20 -3.52 9.50
C ILE A 281 22.58 -3.46 10.98
N LYS A 282 22.13 -2.40 11.66
CA LYS A 282 22.22 -2.26 13.11
C LYS A 282 21.22 -3.16 13.81
N HIS A 283 19.96 -3.02 13.44
CA HIS A 283 18.84 -3.83 13.94
C HIS A 283 17.64 -3.69 13.01
N ASN A 284 16.66 -4.56 13.20
CA ASN A 284 15.40 -4.54 12.48
C ASN A 284 14.23 -4.81 13.44
N ARG A 285 13.04 -4.32 13.09
CA ARG A 285 11.77 -4.71 13.72
C ARG A 285 10.75 -5.04 12.63
N PHE A 286 9.67 -5.73 12.98
CA PHE A 286 8.61 -6.05 12.04
C PHE A 286 7.24 -5.92 12.69
N HIS A 287 6.23 -5.64 11.87
CA HIS A 287 4.84 -5.44 12.29
C HIS A 287 3.93 -6.25 11.36
N ARG A 288 3.02 -7.04 11.94
CA ARG A 288 2.00 -7.76 11.17
C ARG A 288 0.80 -6.84 10.98
N PHE A 289 0.27 -6.78 9.76
CA PHE A 289 -0.95 -6.04 9.47
C PHE A 289 -2.13 -6.87 9.97
N GLU A 290 -2.91 -6.35 10.91
CA GLU A 290 -4.08 -7.05 11.44
C GLU A 290 -5.31 -6.71 10.59
N TYR A 291 -5.67 -5.43 10.50
CA TYR A 291 -6.71 -4.94 9.62
C TYR A 291 -6.62 -3.44 9.38
N THR A 292 -7.24 -3.00 8.30
CA THR A 292 -7.40 -1.57 7.96
C THR A 292 -8.57 -0.98 8.75
N ILE A 293 -8.30 0.05 9.54
CA ILE A 293 -9.32 0.80 10.30
C ILE A 293 -10.03 1.79 9.38
N LYS A 294 -9.26 2.49 8.54
CA LYS A 294 -9.73 3.47 7.58
C LYS A 294 -8.77 3.49 6.40
N GLN A 295 -9.31 3.61 5.19
CA GLN A 295 -8.53 3.88 4.00
C GLN A 295 -9.31 4.79 3.08
N VAL A 296 -8.71 5.95 2.83
CA VAL A 296 -9.15 7.00 1.92
C VAL A 296 -7.96 7.31 1.04
N TYR A 297 -8.23 7.57 -0.23
CA TYR A 297 -7.21 7.49 -1.24
C TYR A 297 -6.73 8.87 -1.70
N LEU A 298 -7.61 9.88 -1.67
CA LEU A 298 -7.25 11.27 -1.91
C LEU A 298 -7.64 12.18 -0.73
N PRO A 299 -6.82 13.20 -0.41
CA PRO A 299 -7.19 14.22 0.56
C PRO A 299 -8.51 14.90 0.16
N GLY A 300 -9.48 14.96 1.08
CA GLY A 300 -10.79 15.58 0.86
C GLY A 300 -11.90 14.61 0.41
N GLU A 301 -11.61 13.32 0.21
CA GLU A 301 -12.62 12.27 0.16
C GLU A 301 -13.14 12.01 1.60
N ALA A 302 -14.18 12.73 2.03
CA ALA A 302 -14.86 12.52 3.32
C ALA A 302 -16.37 12.48 3.14
#